data_AF-A0A1C6CZ59-F1
#
_entry.id   AF-A0A1C6CZ59-F1
#
_cell.length_a   1.000
_cell.length_b   1.000
_cell.length_c   1.000
_cell.angle_alpha   90.00
_cell.angle_beta   90.00
_cell.angle_gamma   90.00
#
_symmetry.space_group_name_H-M   'P 1'
#
loop_
_entity.id
_entity.type
_entity.pdbx_description
1 polymer ?
#
loop_
_entity_poly.entity_id
_entity_poly.type
_entity_poly.pdbx_seq_one_letter_code
_entity_poly.pdbx_strand_id
1 'polypeptide(L)'
;MADIIKRKDRGFLENILTLFVSILALAVIMFLAVSFLEQIQLKNIIDQTARRAVLQLETWGYLDEDTREELSAQLLEAGVCQGKIQVRGIRQSDGRWGEVTSFDPAVYGSKVEVQITGNVKWDFPFLTSGYLDENRSREIIRIQSSTGKH
;
A
#
# COMPACT_ATOMS: atom_id res chain seq x y z
N MET A 1 53.95 -34.80 8.19
CA MET A 1 52.63 -35.12 7.58
C MET A 1 51.44 -34.66 8.42
N ALA A 2 51.52 -34.59 9.76
CA ALA A 2 50.40 -34.15 10.61
C ALA A 2 49.99 -32.66 10.42
N ASP A 3 50.92 -31.75 10.10
CA ASP A 3 50.61 -30.33 9.92
C ASP A 3 49.90 -29.99 8.59
N ILE A 4 50.05 -30.84 7.57
CA ILE A 4 49.38 -30.65 6.27
C ILE A 4 47.88 -30.97 6.40
N ILE A 5 47.54 -31.95 7.23
CA ILE A 5 46.16 -32.35 7.51
C ILE A 5 45.43 -31.23 8.28
N LYS A 6 46.06 -30.67 9.32
CA LYS A 6 45.51 -29.51 10.07
C LYS A 6 45.28 -28.25 9.22
N ARG A 7 46.13 -27.98 8.23
CA ARG A 7 45.95 -26.83 7.32
C ARG A 7 44.80 -27.04 6.32
N LYS A 8 44.59 -28.28 5.88
CA LYS A 8 43.53 -28.64 4.92
C LYS A 8 42.13 -28.49 5.54
N ASP A 9 41.98 -28.83 6.82
CA ASP A 9 40.71 -28.74 7.54
C ASP A 9 40.31 -27.30 7.88
N ARG A 10 41.27 -26.39 8.09
CA ARG A 10 40.99 -24.99 8.42
C ARG A 10 40.37 -24.23 7.23
N GLY A 11 40.90 -24.44 6.03
CA GLY A 11 40.33 -23.86 4.80
C GLY A 11 38.98 -24.46 4.40
N PHE A 12 38.71 -25.71 4.79
CA PHE A 12 37.41 -26.35 4.58
C PHE A 12 36.33 -25.77 5.50
N LEU A 13 36.65 -25.56 6.78
CA LEU A 13 35.76 -24.91 7.75
C LEU A 13 35.46 -23.45 7.39
N GLU A 14 36.46 -22.68 6.94
CA GLU A 14 36.28 -21.30 6.48
C GLU A 14 35.39 -21.24 5.22
N ASN A 15 35.57 -22.16 4.28
CA ASN A 15 34.72 -22.24 3.09
C ASN A 15 33.27 -22.62 3.43
N ILE A 16 33.06 -23.58 4.33
CA ILE A 16 31.72 -23.95 4.81
C ILE A 16 31.06 -22.76 5.50
N LEU A 17 31.77 -22.08 6.40
CA LEU A 17 31.26 -20.91 7.10
C LEU A 17 30.88 -19.80 6.11
N THR A 18 31.73 -19.54 5.11
CA THR A 18 31.46 -18.53 4.07
C THR A 18 30.23 -18.90 3.25
N LEU A 19 30.04 -20.18 2.94
CA LEU A 19 28.85 -20.68 2.26
C LEU A 19 27.57 -20.54 3.11
N PHE A 20 27.65 -20.81 4.41
CA PHE A 20 26.52 -20.58 5.31
C PHE A 20 26.17 -19.09 5.44
N VAL A 21 27.18 -18.23 5.55
CA VAL A 21 26.99 -16.77 5.61
C VAL A 21 26.39 -16.23 4.31
N SER A 22 26.82 -16.74 3.15
CA SER A 22 26.26 -16.31 1.87
C SER A 22 24.82 -16.76 1.67
N ILE A 23 24.46 -17.97 2.10
CA ILE A 23 23.07 -18.46 2.10
C ILE A 23 22.19 -17.60 3.03
N LEU A 24 22.68 -17.28 4.23
CA LEU A 24 21.97 -16.39 5.16
C LEU A 24 21.78 -14.99 4.57
N ALA A 25 22.82 -14.42 3.97
CA ALA A 25 22.75 -13.12 3.32
C ALA A 25 21.71 -13.11 2.18
N LEU A 26 21.68 -14.17 1.37
CA LEU A 26 20.69 -14.31 0.29
C LEU A 26 19.26 -14.41 0.85
N ALA A 27 19.05 -15.18 1.91
CA ALA A 27 17.76 -15.29 2.57
C ALA A 27 17.28 -13.92 3.08
N VAL A 28 18.15 -13.16 3.74
CA VAL A 28 17.83 -11.79 4.21
C VAL A 28 17.44 -10.88 3.05
N ILE A 29 18.17 -10.92 1.94
CA ILE A 29 17.85 -10.13 0.73
C ILE A 29 16.47 -10.54 0.17
N MET A 30 16.17 -11.84 0.12
CA MET A 30 14.86 -12.29 -0.36
C MET A 30 13.71 -11.81 0.53
N PHE A 31 13.86 -11.88 1.85
CA PHE A 31 12.85 -11.37 2.78
C PHE A 31 12.64 -9.85 2.65
N LEU A 32 13.73 -9.09 2.49
CA LEU A 32 13.66 -7.66 2.20
C LEU A 32 12.89 -7.41 0.90
N ALA A 33 13.20 -8.15 -0.17
CA ALA A 33 12.55 -8.00 -1.46
C ALA A 33 11.03 -8.28 -1.39
N VAL A 34 10.62 -9.36 -0.70
CA VAL A 34 9.20 -9.69 -0.50
C VAL A 34 8.48 -8.57 0.26
N SER A 35 9.09 -8.06 1.34
CA SER A 35 8.51 -6.97 2.14
C SER A 35 8.35 -5.68 1.33
N PHE A 36 9.29 -5.39 0.42
CA PHE A 36 9.18 -4.27 -0.52
C PHE A 36 8.05 -4.47 -1.54
N LEU A 37 7.88 -5.70 -2.05
CA LEU A 37 6.80 -6.01 -3.01
C LEU A 37 5.42 -5.84 -2.38
N GLU A 38 5.22 -6.30 -1.14
CA GLU A 38 3.96 -6.14 -0.41
C GLU A 38 3.58 -4.65 -0.26
N GLN A 39 4.54 -3.77 0.04
CA GLN A 39 4.30 -2.34 0.14
C GLN A 39 3.89 -1.70 -1.20
N ILE A 40 4.53 -2.13 -2.29
CA ILE A 40 4.20 -1.65 -3.63
C ILE A 40 2.79 -2.11 -4.00
N GLN A 41 2.43 -3.36 -3.71
CA GLN A 41 1.10 -3.90 -3.95
C GLN A 41 0.03 -3.14 -3.15
N LEU A 42 0.25 -2.93 -1.85
CA LEU A 42 -0.65 -2.14 -1.00
C LEU A 42 -0.90 -0.75 -1.58
N LYS A 43 0.18 -0.03 -1.95
CA LYS A 43 0.07 1.31 -2.54
C LYS A 43 -0.72 1.27 -3.85
N ASN A 44 -0.46 0.28 -4.69
CA ASN A 44 -1.19 0.11 -5.96
C ASN A 44 -2.67 -0.16 -5.72
N ILE A 45 -3.03 -0.96 -4.73
CA ILE A 45 -4.44 -1.23 -4.41
C ILE A 45 -5.12 0.06 -3.95
N ILE A 46 -4.52 0.81 -3.04
CA ILE A 46 -5.08 2.10 -2.58
C ILE A 46 -5.28 3.07 -3.75
N ASP A 47 -4.30 3.17 -4.65
CA ASP A 47 -4.40 4.03 -5.85
C ASP A 47 -5.47 3.55 -6.82
N GLN A 48 -5.61 2.24 -7.03
CA GLN A 48 -6.66 1.67 -7.89
C GLN A 48 -8.04 1.86 -7.29
N THR A 49 -8.21 1.65 -5.98
CA THR A 49 -9.46 1.89 -5.26
C THR A 49 -9.87 3.37 -5.32
N ALA A 50 -8.91 4.29 -5.14
CA ALA A 50 -9.18 5.72 -5.26
C ALA A 50 -9.62 6.10 -6.68
N ARG A 51 -8.98 5.54 -7.71
CA ARG A 51 -9.37 5.75 -9.12
C ARG A 51 -10.77 5.18 -9.41
N ARG A 52 -11.08 3.98 -8.93
CA ARG A 52 -12.42 3.39 -9.10
C ARG A 52 -13.50 4.26 -8.47
N ALA A 53 -13.27 4.75 -7.25
CA ALA A 53 -14.20 5.66 -6.58
C ALA A 53 -14.41 6.96 -7.39
N VAL A 54 -13.34 7.54 -7.94
CA VAL A 54 -13.44 8.73 -8.80
C VAL A 54 -14.20 8.44 -10.09
N LEU A 55 -13.95 7.31 -10.76
CA LEU A 55 -14.67 6.94 -11.99
C LEU A 55 -16.17 6.73 -11.75
N GLN A 56 -16.54 6.13 -10.61
CA GLN A 56 -17.95 5.97 -10.23
C GLN A 56 -18.62 7.33 -10.00
N LEU A 57 -17.93 8.24 -9.30
CA LEU A 57 -18.40 9.61 -9.12
C LEU A 57 -18.49 10.39 -10.44
N GLU A 58 -17.57 10.17 -11.38
CA GLU A 58 -17.66 10.79 -12.71
C GLU A 58 -18.84 10.25 -13.53
N THR A 59 -19.13 8.96 -13.38
CA THR A 59 -20.18 8.27 -14.15
C THR A 59 -21.59 8.58 -13.62
N TRP A 60 -21.77 8.49 -12.30
CA TRP A 60 -23.08 8.57 -11.66
C TRP A 60 -23.31 9.89 -10.91
N GLY A 61 -22.26 10.66 -10.65
CA GLY A 61 -22.34 11.89 -9.85
C GLY A 61 -22.38 11.65 -8.34
N TYR A 62 -22.41 10.39 -7.89
CA TYR A 62 -22.41 10.01 -6.48
C TYR A 62 -21.72 8.65 -6.29
N LEU A 63 -21.39 8.32 -5.03
CA LEU A 63 -20.89 7.01 -4.63
C LEU A 63 -21.94 6.40 -3.69
N ASP A 64 -22.68 5.43 -4.21
CA ASP A 64 -23.67 4.64 -3.47
C ASP A 64 -23.03 3.85 -2.32
N GLU A 65 -23.86 3.43 -1.37
CA GLU A 65 -23.39 2.75 -0.18
C GLU A 65 -22.81 1.37 -0.52
N ASP A 66 -23.43 0.62 -1.43
CA ASP A 66 -22.97 -0.72 -1.83
C ASP A 66 -21.56 -0.65 -2.45
N THR A 67 -21.32 0.28 -3.38
CA THR A 67 -19.98 0.51 -3.93
C THR A 67 -18.99 0.99 -2.86
N ARG A 68 -19.42 1.83 -1.91
CA ARG A 68 -18.54 2.29 -0.83
C ARG A 68 -18.13 1.14 0.08
N GLU A 69 -19.07 0.26 0.43
CA GLU A 69 -18.82 -0.96 1.18
C GLU A 69 -17.86 -1.87 0.41
N GLU A 70 -18.10 -2.14 -0.87
CA GLU A 70 -17.21 -2.96 -1.71
C GLU A 70 -15.78 -2.41 -1.75
N LEU A 71 -15.61 -1.11 -1.99
CA LEU A 71 -14.31 -0.48 -2.06
C LEU A 71 -13.61 -0.43 -0.70
N SER A 72 -14.36 -0.28 0.40
CA SER A 72 -13.81 -0.38 1.76
C SER A 72 -13.39 -1.80 2.13
N ALA A 73 -14.13 -2.82 1.65
CA ALA A 73 -13.75 -4.22 1.81
C ALA A 73 -12.44 -4.52 1.06
N GLN A 74 -12.27 -4.01 -0.16
CA GLN A 74 -11.01 -4.12 -0.92
C GLN A 74 -9.82 -3.50 -0.16
N LEU A 75 -10.04 -2.37 0.53
CA LEU A 75 -9.01 -1.75 1.37
C LEU A 75 -8.69 -2.62 2.59
N LEU A 76 -9.70 -3.22 3.21
CA LEU A 76 -9.53 -4.10 4.37
C LEU A 76 -8.77 -5.38 4.01
N GLU A 77 -9.12 -6.02 2.88
CA GLU A 77 -8.41 -7.18 2.33
C GLU A 77 -6.94 -6.87 2.02
N ALA A 78 -6.65 -5.65 1.57
CA ALA A 78 -5.29 -5.18 1.32
C ALA A 78 -4.50 -4.87 2.60
N GLY A 79 -5.11 -4.92 3.79
CA GLY A 79 -4.46 -4.64 5.07
C GLY A 79 -4.61 -3.19 5.56
N VAL A 80 -5.49 -2.39 4.95
CA VAL A 80 -5.87 -1.07 5.47
C VAL A 80 -7.00 -1.22 6.49
N CYS A 81 -6.64 -1.21 7.77
CA CYS A 81 -7.59 -1.21 8.86
C CYS A 81 -8.38 0.11 8.88
N GLN A 82 -9.69 0.03 9.14
CA GLN A 82 -10.57 1.20 9.21
C GLN A 82 -10.53 2.07 7.94
N GLY A 83 -10.32 1.44 6.77
CA GLY A 83 -10.34 2.10 5.48
C GLY A 83 -11.69 2.80 5.24
N LYS A 84 -11.68 4.13 5.18
CA LYS A 84 -12.85 4.96 4.88
C LYS A 84 -12.62 5.71 3.59
N ILE A 85 -13.67 5.78 2.79
CA ILE A 85 -13.70 6.53 1.54
C ILE A 85 -14.64 7.71 1.75
N GLN A 86 -14.09 8.92 1.69
CA GLN A 86 -14.82 10.17 1.85
C GLN A 86 -14.75 10.94 0.54
N VAL A 87 -15.91 11.39 0.06
CA VAL A 87 -15.98 12.28 -1.09
C VAL A 87 -15.78 13.70 -0.58
N ARG A 88 -14.74 14.39 -1.05
CA ARG A 88 -14.45 15.76 -0.61
C ARG A 88 -15.29 16.81 -1.32
N GLY A 89 -15.76 16.50 -2.52
CA GLY A 89 -16.63 17.37 -3.30
C GLY A 89 -16.39 17.24 -4.80
N ILE A 90 -17.27 17.87 -5.55
CA ILE A 90 -17.12 18.08 -7.00
C ILE A 90 -16.95 19.58 -7.19
N ARG A 91 -15.80 19.99 -7.73
CA ARG A 91 -15.53 21.37 -8.11
C ARG A 91 -16.16 21.63 -9.47
N GLN A 92 -17.18 22.46 -9.51
CA GLN A 92 -17.83 22.85 -10.75
C GLN A 92 -16.91 23.75 -11.60
N SER A 93 -17.25 23.92 -12.88
CA SER A 93 -16.48 24.71 -13.86
C SER A 93 -16.38 26.21 -13.51
N ASP A 94 -17.17 26.66 -12.54
CA ASP A 94 -17.14 28.02 -11.95
C ASP A 94 -16.09 28.17 -10.83
N GLY A 95 -15.39 27.09 -10.48
CA GLY A 95 -14.33 27.06 -9.47
C GLY A 95 -14.80 26.82 -8.03
N ARG A 96 -16.11 26.68 -7.77
CA ARG A 96 -16.67 26.42 -6.43
C ARG A 96 -16.75 24.93 -6.14
N TRP A 97 -16.53 24.56 -4.88
CA TRP A 97 -16.76 23.21 -4.37
C TRP A 97 -18.24 23.04 -4.03
N GLY A 98 -18.93 22.14 -4.73
CA GLY A 98 -20.28 21.72 -4.38
C GLY A 98 -20.27 20.47 -3.50
N GLU A 99 -21.25 20.35 -2.61
CA GLU A 99 -21.58 19.07 -1.98
C GLU A 99 -22.03 18.08 -3.05
N VAL A 100 -21.66 16.81 -2.87
CA VAL A 100 -22.10 15.72 -3.75
C VAL A 100 -23.51 15.31 -3.35
N THR A 101 -24.45 16.23 -3.49
CA THR A 101 -25.87 15.95 -3.37
C THR A 101 -26.32 15.37 -4.68
N SER A 102 -26.44 14.04 -4.68
CA SER A 102 -27.14 13.16 -5.61
C SER A 102 -27.76 13.81 -6.85
N PHE A 103 -27.51 13.19 -8.01
CA PHE A 103 -28.28 13.21 -9.26
C PHE A 103 -27.68 13.94 -10.47
N ASP A 104 -26.64 14.75 -10.32
CA ASP A 104 -25.97 15.35 -11.49
C ASP A 104 -24.57 14.75 -11.70
N PRO A 105 -24.33 14.01 -12.80
CA PRO A 105 -23.00 13.49 -13.13
C PRO A 105 -22.01 14.64 -13.31
N ALA A 106 -20.72 14.36 -13.04
CA ALA A 106 -19.66 15.34 -13.18
C ALA A 106 -19.67 15.97 -14.60
N VAL A 107 -19.95 17.27 -14.67
CA VAL A 107 -19.99 18.03 -15.94
C VAL A 107 -18.57 18.12 -16.52
N TYR A 108 -18.43 18.18 -17.84
CA TYR A 108 -17.13 18.33 -18.51
C TYR A 108 -16.31 19.50 -17.92
N GLY A 109 -15.06 19.24 -17.51
CA GLY A 109 -14.20 20.22 -16.85
C GLY A 109 -14.40 20.39 -15.34
N SER A 110 -15.28 19.61 -14.69
CA SER A 110 -15.41 19.57 -13.24
C SER A 110 -14.33 18.71 -12.59
N LYS A 111 -13.84 19.12 -11.41
CA LYS A 111 -12.81 18.36 -10.67
C LYS A 111 -13.46 17.54 -9.55
N VAL A 112 -13.33 16.22 -9.60
CA VAL A 112 -13.80 15.32 -8.54
C VAL A 112 -12.64 15.01 -7.61
N GLU A 113 -12.87 15.06 -6.28
CA GLU A 113 -11.87 14.63 -5.27
C GLU A 113 -12.42 13.58 -4.31
N VAL A 114 -11.67 12.48 -4.19
CA VAL A 114 -11.90 11.42 -3.22
C VAL A 114 -10.73 11.36 -2.26
N GLN A 115 -11.03 11.25 -0.97
CA GLN A 115 -10.07 11.00 0.09
C GLN A 115 -10.27 9.58 0.63
N ILE A 116 -9.22 8.78 0.62
CA ILE A 116 -9.15 7.53 1.37
C ILE A 116 -8.37 7.81 2.66
N THR A 117 -8.96 7.42 3.79
CA THR A 117 -8.29 7.40 5.09
C THR A 117 -8.26 6.00 5.66
N GLY A 118 -7.25 5.67 6.47
CA GLY A 118 -7.18 4.38 7.13
C GLY A 118 -5.83 4.17 7.79
N ASN A 119 -5.68 3.04 8.48
CA ASN A 119 -4.45 2.69 9.18
C ASN A 119 -3.86 1.44 8.56
N VAL A 120 -2.58 1.48 8.21
CA VAL A 120 -1.86 0.27 7.80
C VAL A 120 -0.92 -0.14 8.90
N LYS A 121 -1.01 -1.40 9.31
CA LYS A 121 -0.02 -2.03 10.17
C LYS A 121 1.15 -2.48 9.32
N TRP A 122 2.31 -1.91 9.60
CA TRP A 122 3.55 -2.33 8.97
C TRP A 122 4.18 -3.40 9.83
N ASP A 123 4.06 -4.66 9.41
CA ASP A 123 4.73 -5.76 10.08
C ASP A 123 5.98 -6.15 9.29
N PHE A 124 7.15 -5.91 9.88
CA PHE A 124 8.43 -6.40 9.35
C PHE A 124 8.95 -7.47 10.30
N PRO A 125 8.49 -8.73 10.17
CA PRO A 125 8.70 -9.76 11.18
C PRO A 125 10.19 -10.08 11.44
N PHE A 126 11.10 -9.69 10.54
CA PHE A 126 12.54 -9.95 10.66
C PHE A 126 13.39 -8.77 11.18
N LEU A 127 12.86 -7.54 11.19
CA LEU A 127 13.55 -6.37 11.77
C LEU A 127 13.14 -6.10 13.22
N THR A 128 12.05 -6.72 13.68
CA THR A 128 11.44 -6.46 14.99
C THR A 128 11.80 -7.50 16.05
N SER A 129 12.85 -8.31 15.84
CA SER A 129 13.37 -9.19 16.90
C SER A 129 14.11 -8.39 17.97
N GLY A 130 13.35 -7.87 18.92
CA GLY A 130 13.87 -7.24 20.12
C GLY A 130 13.29 -5.85 20.29
N TYR A 131 12.31 -5.75 21.19
CA TYR A 131 11.90 -4.51 21.85
C TYR A 131 11.80 -3.31 20.91
N LEU A 132 10.63 -3.08 20.31
CA LEU A 132 10.02 -1.75 20.15
C LEU A 132 8.79 -1.85 19.23
N ASP A 133 7.67 -1.44 19.83
CA ASP A 133 6.59 -0.70 19.17
C ASP A 133 5.43 -1.52 18.56
N GLU A 134 4.52 -1.98 19.45
CA GLU A 134 3.17 -2.49 19.14
C GLU A 134 2.27 -1.48 18.40
N ASN A 135 2.74 -0.27 18.09
CA ASN A 135 1.92 0.85 17.64
C ASN A 135 2.38 1.51 16.33
N ARG A 136 3.04 0.76 15.42
CA ARG A 136 3.35 1.27 14.07
C ARG A 136 2.17 1.14 13.10
N SER A 137 1.01 1.64 13.49
CA SER A 137 -0.04 1.97 12.53
C SER A 137 0.29 3.32 11.91
N ARG A 138 0.51 3.36 10.59
CA ARG A 138 0.60 4.64 9.87
C ARG A 138 -0.78 5.00 9.34
N GLU A 139 -1.21 6.20 9.68
CA GLU A 139 -2.37 6.81 9.04
C GLU A 139 -2.04 7.06 7.57
N ILE A 140 -2.89 6.55 6.69
CA ILE A 140 -2.86 6.80 5.26
C ILE A 140 -3.90 7.86 4.98
N ILE A 141 -3.47 8.94 4.35
CA ILE A 141 -4.36 9.93 3.74
C ILE A 141 -4.00 9.99 2.27
N ARG A 142 -4.88 9.46 1.41
CA ARG A 142 -4.71 9.51 -0.04
C ARG A 142 -5.81 10.35 -0.64
N ILE A 143 -5.42 11.42 -1.34
CA ILE A 143 -6.35 12.26 -2.10
C ILE A 143 -6.11 11.98 -3.57
N GLN A 144 -7.16 11.57 -4.27
CA GLN A 144 -7.14 11.39 -5.72
C GLN A 144 -8.11 12.39 -6.32
N SER A 145 -7.66 13.09 -7.35
CA SER A 145 -8.49 13.99 -8.13
C SER A 145 -8.49 13.63 -9.62
N SER A 146 -9.60 13.91 -10.29
CA SER A 146 -9.71 13.90 -11.74
C SER A 146 -10.44 15.16 -12.21
N THR A 147 -10.13 15.66 -13.41
CA THR A 147 -10.67 16.91 -13.97
C THR A 147 -11.80 16.71 -14.98
N GLY A 148 -12.44 15.54 -15.00
CA GLY A 148 -13.66 15.31 -15.77
C GLY A 148 -13.49 15.24 -17.29
N LYS A 149 -13.64 14.02 -17.80
CA LYS A 149 -13.76 13.52 -19.19
C LYS A 149 -12.48 13.48 -20.05
N HIS A 150 -11.98 12.26 -20.23
CA HIS A 150 -11.27 11.80 -21.43
C HIS A 150 -12.23 11.68 -22.62
#